data_AF-A0A953NRV4-F1
#
_entry.id   AF-A0A953NRV4-F1
#
_cell.length_a   1.000
_cell.length_b   1.000
_cell.length_c   1.000
_cell.angle_alpha   90.00
_cell.angle_beta   90.00
_cell.angle_gamma   90.00
#
_symmetry.space_group_name_H-M   'P 1'
#
loop_
_entity.id
_entity.type
_entity.pdbx_description
1 polymer ?
#
loop_
_entity_poly.entity_id
_entity_poly.type
_entity_poly.pdbx_seq_one_letter_code
_entity_poly.pdbx_strand_id
1 'polypeptide(L)'
;MKATEIFDICHGRYRGLRGWLADTTGAVRSLDLGTPSPGYHWRPSRARACEYIADFERIGRHALRRPEWKGRLKLFEVSFLGGAEYRRAIRMVGVAEGTFDYWYREVKRALGAEFSRTGLFPPSRYFHP
;
A
#
# COMPACT_ATOMS: atom_id res chain seq x y z
N MET A 1 -13.12 13.10 -0.35
CA MET A 1 -12.48 11.92 -0.99
C MET A 1 -12.90 10.67 -0.24
N LYS A 2 -13.27 9.60 -0.96
CA LYS A 2 -13.79 8.37 -0.34
C LYS A 2 -12.65 7.60 0.32
N ALA A 3 -12.93 6.90 1.41
CA ALA A 3 -11.92 6.09 2.10
C ALA A 3 -11.27 5.05 1.16
N THR A 4 -12.03 4.45 0.24
CA THR A 4 -11.47 3.52 -0.75
C THR A 4 -10.44 4.18 -1.68
N GLU A 5 -10.64 5.45 -2.05
CA GLU A 5 -9.70 6.23 -2.87
C GLU A 5 -8.44 6.58 -2.07
N ILE A 6 -8.60 6.95 -0.79
CA ILE A 6 -7.47 7.14 0.14
C ILE A 6 -6.60 5.90 0.18
N PHE A 7 -7.22 4.73 0.33
CA PHE A 7 -6.52 3.46 0.33
C PHE A 7 -5.75 3.25 -0.98
N ASP A 8 -6.39 3.43 -2.13
CA ASP A 8 -5.76 3.21 -3.44
C ASP A 8 -4.53 4.11 -3.65
N ILE A 9 -4.60 5.38 -3.21
CA ILE A 9 -3.47 6.30 -3.27
C ILE A 9 -2.32 5.81 -2.37
N CYS A 10 -2.63 5.44 -1.12
CA CYS A 10 -1.61 5.00 -0.16
C CYS A 10 -0.98 3.67 -0.59
N HIS A 11 -1.80 2.73 -1.10
CA HIS A 11 -1.36 1.43 -1.61
C HIS A 11 -0.53 1.57 -2.88
N GLY A 12 -0.94 2.45 -3.80
CA GLY A 12 -0.15 2.78 -4.98
C GLY A 12 1.25 3.30 -4.62
N ARG A 13 1.34 4.20 -3.63
CA ARG A 13 2.63 4.66 -3.11
C ARG A 13 3.42 3.52 -2.45
N TYR A 14 2.80 2.71 -1.61
CA TYR A 14 3.43 1.54 -0.98
C TYR A 14 4.05 0.60 -2.02
N ARG A 15 3.30 0.22 -3.08
CA ARG A 15 3.82 -0.65 -4.14
C ARG A 15 4.99 -0.02 -4.88
N GLY A 16 4.89 1.27 -5.21
CA GLY A 16 5.96 2.00 -5.90
C GLY A 16 7.25 2.03 -5.09
N LEU A 17 7.16 2.28 -3.78
CA LEU A 17 8.31 2.27 -2.88
C LEU A 17 8.89 0.86 -2.69
N ARG A 18 8.04 -0.17 -2.55
CA ARG A 18 8.51 -1.57 -2.47
C ARG A 18 9.24 -2.02 -3.73
N GLY A 19 8.73 -1.68 -4.91
CA GLY A 19 9.41 -1.95 -6.18
C GLY A 19 10.75 -1.23 -6.25
N TRP A 20 10.76 0.08 -5.97
CA TRP A 20 11.99 0.87 -5.96
C TRP A 20 13.06 0.38 -4.98
N LEU A 21 12.66 -0.09 -3.79
CA LEU A 21 13.59 -0.65 -2.81
C LEU A 21 14.11 -2.03 -3.21
N ALA A 22 13.33 -2.83 -3.94
CA ALA A 22 13.72 -4.16 -4.43
C ALA A 22 14.69 -4.08 -5.62
N ASP A 23 14.60 -3.03 -6.43
CA ASP A 23 15.46 -2.77 -7.61
C ASP A 23 16.94 -2.43 -7.26
N THR A 24 17.42 -2.79 -6.06
CA THR A 24 18.80 -2.53 -5.58
C THR A 24 19.93 -3.27 -6.32
N THR A 25 19.68 -3.86 -7.49
CA THR A 25 20.70 -4.38 -8.41
C THR A 25 21.49 -3.29 -9.16
N GLY A 26 21.41 -2.02 -8.73
CA GLY A 26 22.25 -0.93 -9.27
C GLY A 26 21.77 -0.34 -10.60
N ALA A 27 20.62 -0.77 -11.13
CA ALA A 27 20.00 -0.13 -12.27
C ALA A 27 19.33 1.18 -11.84
N VAL A 28 20.14 2.22 -11.63
CA VAL A 28 19.67 3.60 -11.73
C VAL A 28 19.10 3.73 -13.14
N ARG A 29 17.76 3.71 -13.29
CA ARG A 29 17.14 4.10 -14.57
C ARG A 29 17.75 5.44 -14.95
N SER A 30 18.45 5.48 -16.09
CA SER A 30 19.11 6.67 -16.58
C SER A 30 18.06 7.76 -16.69
N LEU A 31 18.24 8.79 -15.86
CA LEU A 31 17.50 10.03 -16.03
C LEU A 31 18.26 10.81 -17.07
N ASP A 32 17.56 11.20 -18.13
CA ASP A 32 18.09 12.22 -19.02
C ASP A 32 18.19 13.53 -18.21
N LEU A 33 19.42 13.85 -17.79
CA LEU A 33 19.73 15.08 -17.06
C LEU A 33 19.66 16.32 -17.96
N GLY A 34 19.64 16.14 -19.29
CA GLY A 34 19.51 17.23 -20.27
C GLY A 34 18.08 17.77 -20.34
N THR A 35 17.09 16.95 -19.99
CA THR A 35 15.66 17.32 -20.03
C THR A 35 14.93 16.74 -18.81
N PRO A 36 15.16 17.29 -17.60
CA PRO A 36 14.41 16.84 -16.43
C PRO A 36 12.92 17.09 -16.68
N SER A 37 12.11 16.04 -16.58
CA SER A 37 10.66 16.17 -16.70
C SER A 37 10.17 17.21 -15.69
N PRO A 38 9.34 18.19 -16.09
CA PRO A 38 8.81 19.18 -15.15
C PRO A 38 8.05 18.43 -14.04
N GLY A 39 8.57 18.52 -12.81
CA GLY A 39 8.10 17.72 -11.67
C GLY A 39 9.10 16.71 -11.09
N TYR A 40 10.39 16.77 -11.48
CA TYR A 40 11.45 16.00 -10.81
C TYR A 40 11.62 16.46 -9.35
N HIS A 41 10.79 15.94 -8.45
CA HIS A 41 10.89 16.18 -7.02
C HIS A 41 11.61 15.00 -6.36
N TRP A 42 12.71 15.35 -5.68
CA TRP A 42 13.48 14.58 -4.69
C TRP A 42 12.89 13.20 -4.32
N ARG A 43 13.64 12.12 -4.59
CA ARG A 43 13.30 10.79 -4.09
C ARG A 43 13.24 10.83 -2.55
N PRO A 44 12.23 10.28 -1.88
CA PRO A 44 12.25 10.11 -0.44
C PRO A 44 13.57 9.49 0.00
N SER A 45 14.14 9.92 1.14
CA SER A 45 15.29 9.22 1.69
C SER A 45 14.94 7.73 1.86
N ARG A 46 15.88 6.82 1.56
CA ARG A 46 15.61 5.36 1.64
C ARG A 46 15.05 4.97 3.02
N ALA A 47 15.54 5.61 4.08
CA ALA A 47 15.01 5.45 5.43
C ALA A 47 13.52 5.82 5.54
N ARG A 48 13.11 7.00 5.06
CA ARG A 48 11.71 7.42 5.07
C ARG A 48 10.82 6.53 4.22
N ALA A 49 11.34 5.99 3.11
CA ALA A 49 10.60 5.02 2.29
C ALA A 49 10.36 3.70 3.04
N CYS A 50 11.37 3.20 3.76
CA CYS A 50 11.22 2.03 4.63
C CYS A 50 10.21 2.30 5.77
N GLU A 51 10.26 3.49 6.38
CA GLU A 51 9.30 3.89 7.42
C GLU A 51 7.87 3.93 6.89
N TYR A 52 7.63 4.54 5.73
CA TYR A 52 6.30 4.57 5.11
C TYR A 52 5.75 3.15 4.85
N ILE A 53 6.60 2.24 4.36
CA ILE A 53 6.23 0.84 4.14
C ILE A 53 5.87 0.17 5.47
N ALA A 54 6.73 0.34 6.48
CA ALA A 54 6.50 -0.23 7.81
C ALA A 54 5.22 0.29 8.43
N ASP A 55 4.93 1.60 8.34
CA ASP A 55 3.72 2.21 8.86
C ASP A 55 2.48 1.77 8.09
N PHE A 56 2.53 1.70 6.75
CA PHE A 56 1.43 1.17 5.95
C PHE A 56 1.04 -0.25 6.40
N GLU A 57 2.03 -1.13 6.55
CA GLU A 57 1.79 -2.49 7.01
C GLU A 57 1.32 -2.55 8.46
N ARG A 58 1.94 -1.77 9.35
CA ARG A 58 1.62 -1.74 10.79
C ARG A 58 0.21 -1.24 11.04
N ILE A 59 -0.15 -0.10 10.44
CA ILE A 59 -1.50 0.48 10.54
C ILE A 59 -2.51 -0.51 9.95
N GLY A 60 -2.21 -1.10 8.79
CA GLY A 60 -3.04 -2.11 8.15
C GLY A 60 -3.33 -3.32 9.05
N ARG A 61 -2.27 -3.93 9.61
CA ARG A 61 -2.41 -5.08 10.53
C ARG A 61 -3.15 -4.69 11.81
N HIS A 62 -2.88 -3.50 12.35
CA HIS A 62 -3.54 -3.02 13.57
C HIS A 62 -5.05 -2.83 13.37
N ALA A 63 -5.44 -2.16 12.28
CA ALA A 63 -6.83 -1.89 11.95
C ALA A 63 -7.65 -3.17 11.71
N LEU A 64 -7.01 -4.24 11.23
CA LEU A 64 -7.66 -5.52 10.92
C LEU A 64 -7.48 -6.59 12.02
N ARG A 65 -6.92 -6.23 13.19
CA ARG A 65 -6.53 -7.20 14.23
C ARG A 65 -7.70 -7.91 14.92
N ARG A 66 -8.91 -7.37 14.82
CA ARG A 66 -10.08 -7.91 15.54
C ARG A 66 -10.42 -9.35 15.11
N PRO A 67 -10.83 -10.24 16.03
CA PRO A 67 -11.00 -11.67 15.75
C PRO A 67 -11.92 -11.97 14.55
N GLU A 68 -13.04 -11.27 14.44
CA GLU A 68 -14.00 -11.35 13.35
C GLU A 68 -13.42 -10.97 11.97
N TRP A 69 -12.26 -10.32 11.96
CA TRP A 69 -11.59 -9.83 10.75
C TRP A 69 -10.34 -10.63 10.40
N LYS A 70 -10.10 -11.79 11.04
CA LYS A 70 -8.98 -12.67 10.69
C LYS A 70 -8.91 -12.99 9.18
N GLY A 71 -10.05 -13.24 8.54
CA GLY A 71 -10.12 -13.47 7.10
C GLY A 71 -9.78 -12.22 6.25
N ARG A 72 -10.20 -11.04 6.70
CA ARG A 72 -9.91 -9.74 6.06
C ARG A 72 -8.44 -9.34 6.22
N LEU A 73 -7.84 -9.63 7.38
CA LEU A 73 -6.40 -9.48 7.61
C LEU A 73 -5.62 -10.38 6.65
N LYS A 74 -6.00 -11.66 6.53
CA LYS A 74 -5.38 -12.58 5.57
C LYS A 74 -5.52 -12.10 4.13
N LEU A 75 -6.70 -11.59 3.74
CA LEU A 75 -6.90 -10.96 2.43
C LEU A 75 -5.94 -9.78 2.25
N PHE A 76 -5.79 -8.93 3.27
CA PHE A 76 -4.89 -7.80 3.20
C PHE A 76 -3.44 -8.19 2.97
N GLU A 77 -2.97 -9.17 3.72
CA GLU A 77 -1.61 -9.68 3.60
C GLU A 77 -1.36 -10.33 2.24
N VAL A 78 -2.31 -11.11 1.72
CA VAL A 78 -2.16 -11.82 0.44
C VAL A 78 -2.28 -10.88 -0.77
N SER A 79 -3.32 -10.06 -0.81
CA SER A 79 -3.65 -9.25 -1.99
C SER A 79 -2.91 -7.92 -2.01
N PHE A 80 -2.86 -7.21 -0.88
CA PHE A 80 -2.33 -5.85 -0.87
C PHE A 80 -0.85 -5.82 -0.49
N LEU A 81 -0.42 -6.62 0.50
CA LEU A 81 1.00 -6.67 0.86
C LEU A 81 1.82 -7.59 -0.05
N GLY A 82 1.30 -8.79 -0.33
CA GLY A 82 1.94 -9.81 -1.14
C GLY A 82 1.77 -9.63 -2.66
N GLY A 83 0.76 -8.88 -3.10
CA GLY A 83 0.50 -8.66 -4.53
C GLY A 83 0.05 -9.93 -5.28
N ALA A 84 -0.59 -10.88 -4.60
CA ALA A 84 -1.07 -12.10 -5.25
C ALA A 84 -2.17 -11.80 -6.28
N GLU A 85 -2.04 -12.41 -7.47
CA GLU A 85 -3.07 -12.41 -8.51
C GLU A 85 -4.44 -12.87 -7.99
N TYR A 86 -5.51 -12.25 -8.47
CA TYR A 86 -6.88 -12.41 -7.94
C TYR A 86 -7.30 -13.87 -7.68
N ARG A 87 -7.16 -14.75 -8.68
CA ARG A 87 -7.52 -16.18 -8.54
C ARG A 87 -6.66 -16.90 -7.50
N ARG A 88 -5.38 -16.56 -7.41
CA ARG A 88 -4.47 -17.12 -6.40
C ARG A 88 -4.83 -16.60 -5.01
N ALA A 89 -5.14 -15.32 -4.90
CA ALA A 89 -5.54 -14.69 -3.65
C ALA A 89 -6.83 -15.30 -3.08
N ILE A 90 -7.86 -15.52 -3.91
CA ILE A 90 -9.10 -16.20 -3.49
C ILE A 90 -8.80 -17.57 -2.89
N ARG A 91 -8.02 -18.39 -3.61
CA ARG A 91 -7.62 -19.73 -3.13
C ARG A 91 -6.84 -19.67 -1.83
N MET A 92 -5.92 -18.73 -1.70
CA MET A 92 -5.11 -18.57 -0.49
C MET A 92 -5.95 -18.09 0.70
N VAL A 93 -6.86 -17.14 0.51
CA VAL A 93 -7.76 -16.66 1.57
C VAL A 93 -8.70 -17.79 2.01
N GLY A 94 -9.25 -18.53 1.07
CA GLY A 94 -10.09 -19.72 1.32
C GLY A 94 -11.57 -19.39 1.47
N VAL A 95 -12.09 -18.47 0.66
CA VAL A 95 -13.51 -18.06 0.66
C VAL A 95 -14.09 -18.07 -0.75
N ALA A 96 -15.42 -18.04 -0.84
CA ALA A 96 -16.13 -17.86 -2.11
C ALA A 96 -15.81 -16.49 -2.73
N GLU A 97 -15.83 -16.41 -4.06
CA GLU A 97 -15.48 -15.20 -4.83
C GLU A 97 -16.29 -13.97 -4.39
N GLY A 98 -17.62 -14.09 -4.28
CA GLY A 98 -18.46 -12.97 -3.82
C GLY A 98 -18.14 -12.50 -2.40
N THR A 99 -17.71 -13.41 -1.51
CA THR A 99 -17.24 -13.06 -0.16
C THR A 99 -15.91 -12.33 -0.23
N PHE A 100 -15.00 -12.78 -1.09
CA PHE A 100 -13.72 -12.13 -1.34
C PHE A 100 -13.91 -10.68 -1.81
N ASP A 101 -14.76 -10.45 -2.82
CA ASP A 101 -15.01 -9.11 -3.37
C ASP A 101 -15.68 -8.17 -2.38
N TYR A 102 -16.57 -8.71 -1.55
CA TYR A 102 -17.16 -7.97 -0.45
C TYR A 102 -16.10 -7.56 0.57
N TRP A 103 -15.27 -8.50 1.04
CA TRP A 103 -14.18 -8.22 1.98
C TRP A 103 -13.13 -7.28 1.39
N TYR A 104 -12.82 -7.40 0.10
CA TYR A 104 -11.86 -6.54 -0.58
C TYR A 104 -12.29 -5.07 -0.48
N ARG A 105 -13.57 -4.78 -0.74
CA ARG A 105 -14.15 -3.44 -0.60
C ARG A 105 -14.18 -2.97 0.86
N GLU A 106 -14.53 -3.84 1.80
CA GLU A 106 -14.52 -3.51 3.23
C GLU A 106 -13.13 -3.17 3.75
N VAL A 107 -12.11 -3.95 3.38
CA VAL A 107 -10.72 -3.72 3.76
C VAL A 107 -10.26 -2.36 3.23
N LYS A 108 -10.49 -2.06 1.95
CA LYS A 108 -10.14 -0.75 1.38
C LYS A 108 -10.82 0.40 2.14
N ARG A 109 -12.09 0.24 2.49
CA ARG A 109 -12.85 1.27 3.22
C ARG A 109 -12.30 1.49 4.62
N ALA A 110 -12.07 0.42 5.38
CA ALA A 110 -11.58 0.50 6.75
C ALA A 110 -10.15 1.05 6.80
N LEU A 111 -9.25 0.52 5.97
CA LEU A 111 -7.86 0.96 5.95
C LEU A 111 -7.71 2.38 5.42
N GLY A 112 -8.50 2.77 4.43
CA GLY A 112 -8.50 4.15 3.96
C GLY A 112 -8.89 5.16 5.04
N ALA A 113 -9.89 4.84 5.86
CA ALA A 113 -10.27 5.68 7.00
C ALA A 113 -9.13 5.75 8.03
N GLU A 114 -8.50 4.61 8.32
CA GLU A 114 -7.39 4.52 9.27
C GLU A 114 -6.13 5.24 8.79
N PHE A 115 -5.79 5.17 7.50
CA PHE A 115 -4.67 5.91 6.91
C PHE A 115 -4.88 7.42 6.97
N SER A 116 -6.12 7.89 6.82
CA SER A 116 -6.44 9.30 7.05
C SER A 116 -6.32 9.68 8.52
N ARG A 117 -6.82 8.83 9.43
CA ARG A 117 -6.82 9.08 10.88
C ARG A 117 -5.41 9.10 11.47
N THR A 118 -4.50 8.30 10.92
CA THR A 118 -3.12 8.14 11.40
C THR A 118 -2.10 9.02 10.68
N GLY A 119 -2.55 9.85 9.72
CA GLY A 119 -1.67 10.78 9.00
C GLY A 119 -0.82 10.14 7.89
N LEU A 120 -1.05 8.87 7.55
CA LEU A 120 -0.39 8.24 6.40
C LEU A 120 -0.88 8.85 5.07
N PHE A 121 -2.14 9.27 5.03
CA PHE A 121 -2.70 10.05 3.94
C PHE A 121 -2.71 11.57 4.27
N PRO A 122 -2.34 12.45 3.31
CA PRO A 122 -1.79 12.16 2.00
C PRO A 122 -0.31 11.77 2.07
N PRO A 123 0.16 10.80 1.25
CA PRO A 123 1.55 10.36 1.29
C PRO A 123 2.57 11.47 1.01
N SER A 124 2.19 12.53 0.29
CA SER A 124 3.06 13.69 0.06
C SER A 124 3.49 14.37 1.36
N ARG A 125 2.59 14.51 2.34
CA ARG A 125 2.89 15.09 3.64
C ARG A 125 3.76 14.18 4.49
N TYR A 126 3.64 12.86 4.33
CA TYR A 126 4.48 11.91 5.06
C TYR A 126 5.99 12.12 4.78
N PHE A 127 6.36 12.56 3.58
CA PHE A 127 7.76 12.77 3.21
C PHE A 127 8.24 14.22 3.40
N HIS A 128 7.36 15.14 3.79
CA HIS A 128 7.66 16.55 3.98
C HIS A 128 7.02 16.99 5.31
N PRO A 129 7.70 16.75 6.44
CA PRO A 129 7.26 17.19 7.77
C PRO A 129 7.13 18.72 7.86
#